data_AF-A0A059LGM0-F1
#
_entry.id   AF-A0A059LGM0-F1
#
_cell.length_a   1.000
_cell.length_b   1.000
_cell.length_c   1.000
_cell.angle_alpha   90.00
_cell.angle_beta   90.00
_cell.angle_gamma   90.00
#
_symmetry.space_group_name_H-M   'P 1'
#
loop_
_entity.id
_entity.type
_entity.pdbx_description
1 polymer ?
#
loop_
_entity_poly.entity_id
_entity_poly.type
_entity_poly.pdbx_seq_one_letter_code
_entity_poly.pdbx_strand_id
1 'polypeptide(L)'
;MQRRVDVLSPFIVADRLGTYDVMAGVRGGGESGQAQAVRHGIARALERAEPELREPLKSAGHLARDSRIVERKKPGKKKARKEFQWVKR
;
A
#
# COMPACT_ATOMS: atom_id res chain seq x y z
N MET A 1 11.69 -3.48 -10.21
CA MET A 1 11.70 -4.83 -9.62
C MET A 1 10.75 -4.96 -8.42
N GLN A 2 10.75 -4.00 -7.47
CA GLN A 2 9.96 -4.06 -6.22
C GLN A 2 8.44 -4.30 -6.36
N ARG A 3 7.80 -3.73 -7.40
CA ARG A 3 6.33 -3.70 -7.53
C ARG A 3 5.69 -5.09 -7.67
N ARG A 4 6.35 -6.01 -8.38
CA ARG A 4 5.84 -7.39 -8.54
C ARG A 4 5.92 -8.16 -7.22
N VAL A 5 7.01 -7.95 -6.48
CA VAL A 5 7.21 -8.55 -5.16
C VAL A 5 6.15 -8.04 -4.18
N ASP A 6 5.83 -6.74 -4.20
CA ASP A 6 4.79 -6.17 -3.35
C ASP A 6 3.42 -6.82 -3.59
N VAL A 7 3.02 -7.02 -4.85
CA VAL A 7 1.73 -7.64 -5.20
C VAL A 7 1.67 -9.11 -4.76
N LEU A 8 2.78 -9.85 -4.87
CA LEU A 8 2.85 -11.27 -4.53
C LEU A 8 3.07 -11.54 -3.03
N SER A 9 3.55 -10.55 -2.27
CA SER A 9 3.82 -10.63 -0.83
C SER A 9 2.73 -11.34 0.00
N PRO A 10 1.42 -11.02 -0.14
CA PRO A 10 0.38 -11.70 0.64
C PRO A 10 0.27 -13.20 0.34
N PHE A 11 0.54 -13.63 -0.90
CA PHE A 11 0.55 -15.05 -1.26
C PHE A 11 1.76 -15.79 -0.70
N ILE A 12 2.91 -15.10 -0.60
CA ILE A 12 4.12 -15.64 0.00
C ILE A 12 3.91 -15.85 1.52
N VAL A 13 3.31 -14.86 2.20
CA VAL A 13 3.03 -14.94 3.64
C VAL A 13 1.96 -16.00 3.96
N ALA A 14 0.97 -16.16 3.09
CA ALA A 14 -0.10 -17.15 3.27
C ALA A 14 0.29 -18.57 2.80
N ASP A 15 1.47 -18.75 2.20
CA ASP A 15 1.89 -20.00 1.56
C ASP A 15 0.84 -20.57 0.57
N ARG A 16 0.36 -19.68 -0.31
CA ARG A 16 -0.69 -19.94 -1.31
C ARG A 16 -0.28 -19.46 -2.70
N LEU A 17 0.99 -19.61 -3.01
CA LEU A 17 1.54 -19.14 -4.28
C LEU A 17 1.08 -20.08 -5.40
N GLY A 18 0.41 -19.53 -6.42
CA GLY A 18 -0.06 -20.29 -7.58
C GLY A 18 -1.39 -21.04 -7.40
N THR A 19 -2.04 -20.92 -6.23
CA THR A 19 -3.34 -21.59 -5.98
C THR A 19 -4.55 -20.76 -6.42
N TYR A 20 -4.39 -19.45 -6.59
CA TYR A 20 -5.47 -18.53 -6.92
C TYR A 20 -5.19 -17.75 -8.22
N ASP A 21 -6.24 -17.55 -9.02
CA ASP A 21 -6.26 -16.58 -10.10
C ASP A 21 -6.78 -15.22 -9.58
N VAL A 22 -6.17 -14.13 -10.04
CA VAL A 22 -6.47 -12.78 -9.54
C VAL A 22 -6.72 -11.84 -10.72
N MET A 23 -7.96 -11.40 -10.84
CA MET A 23 -8.33 -10.26 -11.69
C MET A 23 -8.51 -9.00 -10.84
N ALA A 24 -7.65 -8.00 -11.06
CA ALA A 24 -7.69 -6.74 -10.31
C ALA A 24 -7.82 -5.53 -11.26
N GLY A 25 -8.79 -4.66 -10.97
CA GLY A 25 -8.94 -3.35 -11.61
C GLY A 25 -8.50 -2.23 -10.69
N VAL A 26 -7.58 -1.38 -11.13
CA VAL A 26 -7.13 -0.18 -10.40
C VAL A 26 -7.32 1.08 -11.24
N ARG A 27 -7.66 2.19 -10.58
CA ARG A 27 -7.85 3.50 -11.22
C ARG A 27 -7.28 4.61 -10.35
N GLY A 28 -6.62 5.59 -10.98
CA GLY A 28 -6.01 6.74 -10.30
C GLY A 28 -4.66 6.43 -9.61
N GLY A 29 -4.04 7.47 -9.04
CA GLY A 29 -2.74 7.36 -8.37
C GLY A 29 -1.56 7.10 -9.31
N GLY A 30 -0.43 6.68 -8.75
CA GLY A 30 0.76 6.25 -9.50
C GLY A 30 1.02 4.74 -9.35
N GLU A 31 1.95 4.20 -10.13
CA GLU A 31 2.21 2.76 -10.23
C GLU A 31 2.54 2.08 -8.89
N SER A 32 3.29 2.75 -8.01
CA SER A 32 3.63 2.21 -6.68
C SER A 32 2.42 2.18 -5.74
N GLY A 33 1.59 3.22 -5.76
CA GLY A 33 0.36 3.28 -4.97
C GLY A 33 -0.66 2.24 -5.46
N GLN A 34 -0.74 2.03 -6.77
CA GLN A 34 -1.57 0.99 -7.37
C GLN A 34 -1.12 -0.41 -6.95
N ALA A 35 0.18 -0.72 -7.00
CA ALA A 35 0.69 -2.02 -6.55
C ALA A 35 0.34 -2.29 -5.07
N GLN A 36 0.46 -1.28 -4.20
CA GLN A 36 0.10 -1.39 -2.79
C GLN A 36 -1.42 -1.53 -2.57
N ALA A 37 -2.23 -0.88 -3.41
CA ALA A 37 -3.69 -1.03 -3.39
C ALA A 37 -4.11 -2.46 -3.78
N VAL A 38 -3.52 -3.01 -4.85
CA VAL A 38 -3.76 -4.40 -5.27
C VAL A 38 -3.34 -5.37 -4.17
N ARG A 39 -2.14 -5.19 -3.59
CA ARG A 39 -1.66 -5.99 -2.46
C ARG A 39 -2.65 -6.02 -1.30
N HIS A 40 -3.18 -4.86 -0.91
CA HIS A 40 -4.14 -4.76 0.18
C HIS A 40 -5.47 -5.44 -0.17
N GLY A 41 -5.94 -5.30 -1.42
CA GLY A 41 -7.13 -5.98 -1.92
C GLY A 41 -6.98 -7.51 -1.89
N ILE A 42 -5.84 -8.04 -2.32
CA ILE A 42 -5.54 -9.48 -2.27
C ILE A 42 -5.54 -9.99 -0.83
N ALA A 43 -4.89 -9.29 0.10
CA ALA A 43 -4.87 -9.69 1.50
C ALA A 43 -6.27 -9.76 2.12
N ARG A 44 -7.16 -8.81 1.77
CA ARG A 44 -8.56 -8.82 2.19
C ARG A 44 -9.37 -9.94 1.54
N ALA A 45 -9.06 -10.31 0.31
CA ALA A 45 -9.72 -11.43 -0.37
C ALA A 45 -9.30 -12.77 0.26
N LEU A 46 -8.02 -12.96 0.56
CA LEU A 46 -7.50 -14.14 1.25
C LEU A 46 -8.10 -14.32 2.64
N GLU A 47 -8.21 -13.23 3.41
CA GLU A 47 -8.88 -13.25 4.73
C GLU A 47 -10.33 -13.76 4.65
N ARG A 48 -11.05 -13.42 3.57
CA ARG A 48 -12.44 -13.84 3.37
C ARG A 48 -12.55 -15.27 2.85
N ALA A 49 -11.57 -15.74 2.09
CA ALA A 49 -11.53 -17.10 1.56
C ALA A 49 -11.19 -18.11 2.67
N GLU A 50 -10.16 -17.82 3.47
CA GLU A 50 -9.71 -18.66 4.58
C GLU A 50 -9.53 -17.78 5.83
N PRO A 51 -10.50 -17.77 6.77
CA PRO A 51 -10.43 -16.92 7.98
C PRO A 51 -9.20 -17.19 8.86
N GLU A 52 -8.62 -18.39 8.78
CA GLU A 52 -7.41 -18.80 9.51
C GLU A 52 -6.17 -18.01 9.08
N LEU A 53 -6.13 -17.54 7.82
CA LEU A 53 -5.01 -16.75 7.30
C LEU A 53 -4.96 -15.31 7.86
N ARG A 54 -5.95 -14.90 8.66
CA ARG A 54 -6.00 -13.55 9.22
C ARG A 54 -4.81 -13.26 10.14
N GLU A 55 -4.43 -14.21 10.98
CA GLU A 55 -3.33 -14.03 11.94
C GLU A 55 -1.97 -13.81 11.26
N PRO A 56 -1.51 -14.67 10.32
CA PRO A 56 -0.25 -14.43 9.61
C PRO A 56 -0.29 -13.16 8.76
N LEU A 57 -1.41 -12.86 8.07
CA LEU A 57 -1.55 -11.64 7.26
C LEU A 57 -1.57 -10.36 8.11
N LYS A 58 -2.12 -10.42 9.32
CA LYS A 58 -2.10 -9.30 10.27
C LYS A 58 -0.69 -9.07 10.81
N SER A 59 0.01 -10.14 11.19
CA SER A 59 1.39 -10.09 11.69
C SER A 59 2.34 -9.49 10.65
N ALA A 60 2.19 -9.88 9.37
CA ALA A 60 2.96 -9.32 8.26
C ALA A 60 2.53 -7.90 7.83
N GLY A 61 1.50 -7.31 8.46
CA GLY A 61 1.07 -5.93 8.20
C GLY A 61 0.29 -5.73 6.90
N HIS A 62 -0.22 -6.78 6.26
CA HIS A 62 -0.93 -6.68 4.97
C HIS A 62 -2.40 -6.23 5.10
N LEU A 63 -3.00 -6.38 6.29
CA LEU A 63 -4.37 -5.97 6.58
C LEU A 63 -4.51 -4.50 7.01
N ALA A 64 -3.41 -3.83 7.35
CA ALA A 64 -3.42 -2.42 7.69
C ALA A 64 -3.44 -1.56 6.42
N ARG A 65 -4.36 -0.59 6.35
CA ARG A 65 -4.36 0.40 5.28
C ARG A 65 -3.26 1.42 5.54
N ASP A 66 -2.43 1.69 4.54
CA ASP A 66 -1.48 2.80 4.59
C ASP A 66 -2.23 4.14 4.59
N SER A 67 -2.07 4.91 5.66
CA SER A 67 -2.76 6.20 5.88
C SER A 67 -2.00 7.38 5.27
N ARG A 68 -0.81 7.18 4.72
CA ARG A 68 0.02 8.26 4.15
C ARG A 68 -0.69 8.88 2.95
N ILE A 69 -0.92 10.19 3.04
CA ILE A 69 -1.52 11.01 1.99
C ILE A 69 -0.64 12.24 1.81
N VAL A 70 -0.54 12.75 0.57
CA VAL A 70 0.23 13.96 0.28
C VAL A 70 -0.37 15.14 1.04
N GLU A 71 0.45 15.75 1.91
CA GLU A 71 0.06 16.97 2.60
C GLU A 71 -0.17 18.12 1.61
N ARG A 72 -1.24 18.89 1.83
CA ARG A 72 -1.52 20.09 1.03
C ARG A 72 -0.42 21.15 1.19
N LYS A 73 -0.28 22.02 0.19
CA LYS A 73 0.52 23.24 0.30
C LYS A 73 -0.10 24.19 1.33
N LYS A 74 0.73 24.73 2.22
CA LYS A 74 0.33 25.76 3.21
C LYS A 74 0.70 27.15 2.68
N PRO A 75 -0.12 28.19 2.93
CA PRO A 75 0.22 29.56 2.52
C PRO A 75 1.51 30.02 3.20
N GLY A 76 2.27 30.87 2.52
CA GLY A 76 3.59 31.33 3.01
C GLY A 76 4.73 30.31 2.87
N LYS A 77 4.47 29.07 2.42
CA LYS A 77 5.48 28.03 2.19
C LYS A 77 5.63 27.66 0.72
N LYS A 78 6.84 27.25 0.30
CA LYS A 78 7.12 26.78 -1.07
C LYS A 78 6.44 25.43 -1.36
N LYS A 79 6.39 24.53 -0.38
CA LYS A 79 5.69 23.22 -0.42
C LYS A 79 4.93 22.97 0.89
N ALA A 80 4.49 21.75 1.17
CA ALA A 80 3.80 21.41 2.42
C ALA A 80 4.58 21.83 3.69
N ARG A 81 5.90 21.59 3.69
CA ARG A 81 6.80 21.96 4.81
C ARG A 81 7.96 22.89 4.42
N LYS A 82 8.39 22.87 3.15
CA LYS A 82 9.54 23.68 2.68
C LYS A 82 9.25 25.17 2.78
N GLU A 83 10.06 25.88 3.56
CA GLU A 83 9.97 27.34 3.74
C GLU A 83 10.89 28.10 2.78
N PHE A 84 10.70 29.41 2.70
CA PHE A 84 11.67 30.30 2.07
C PHE A 84 12.86 30.50 3.02
N GLN A 85 14.02 30.84 2.47
CA GLN A 85 15.18 31.15 3.31
C GLN A 85 14.87 32.42 4.13
N TRP A 86 15.02 32.32 5.45
CA TRP A 86 14.91 33.47 6.34
C TRP A 86 16.22 34.26 6.33
N VAL A 87 16.12 35.58 6.17
CA VAL A 87 17.28 36.49 6.22
C VAL A 87 17.17 37.29 7.50
N LYS A 88 18.10 37.05 8.43
CA LYS A 88 18.22 37.83 9.67
C LYS A 88 18.76 39.23 9.32
N ARG A 89 18.15 40.26 9.90
CA ARG A 89 18.66 41.63 9.86
C ARG A 89 19.33 41.96 11.18
#